data_AF-A0A349N286-F1
#
_entry.id   AF-A0A349N286-F1
#
_cell.length_a   1.000
_cell.length_b   1.000
_cell.length_c   1.000
_cell.angle_alpha   90.00
_cell.angle_beta   90.00
_cell.angle_gamma   90.00
#
_symmetry.space_group_name_H-M   'P 1'
#
loop_
_entity.id
_entity.type
_entity.pdbx_description
1 polymer ?
#
loop_
_entity_poly.entity_id
_entity_poly.type
_entity_poly.pdbx_seq_one_letter_code
_entity_poly.pdbx_strand_id
1 'polypeptide(L)'
;MRKDTFIQGALILTVAGIAVKFIGAVSRIWLSRLLGGEGIGLYQMAYPIYLLCLAVSSAGLPVAISIMVAEKNAVRDYFGGQRVFRISMTALTATGLFFSGLLYFGAGWLVDSHLVRDPRAYYSLVALSPAIFLATILATLRGYFQGLQSMTPTAVSQIAEQIFRVVIMIALAIWLLPYGLEYGAAGATLGAAPGALAGIFILLFFYYKQKSWRREMREDRDRSIVPESALSIIKRLLILAIPVSLANIMLPIVSNIDLFIVPQRLEVAGFTVEQATTLFGYLTGMATALVNMPTILTASLAASLVPAISSAVARHQPDTIYKRTDTAMRIANIITMPSFVGMCVIATPISAMLYATPDSGPCIAVMSFGIFLLGVQQVTTGVLQGMGRTAIPFINMVASAAVKIVLSWNLTSLPSWGILGAAWATNADFGVAALLNLFFLYKYMNYKMDMIHLAKISAASLIMGASVYGVYQLTFSILKGNTIATLLAILTGMAVYGAAIILTHAIRAEDVKNIPRIGSGAAALINKLDLFKDKKG
;
A
#
# COMPACT_ATOMS: atom_id res chain seq x y z
N MET A 1 -9.32 -0.30 32.30
CA MET A 1 -9.43 -1.03 31.01
C MET A 1 -8.38 -2.13 31.03
N ARG A 2 -8.78 -3.40 30.79
CA ARG A 2 -7.84 -4.53 30.68
C ARG A 2 -6.76 -4.16 29.66
N LYS A 3 -5.48 -4.29 30.02
CA LYS A 3 -4.37 -4.17 29.07
C LYS A 3 -4.59 -5.26 28.04
N ASP A 4 -5.05 -4.90 26.85
CA ASP A 4 -5.06 -5.81 25.71
C ASP A 4 -3.63 -6.37 25.61
N THR A 5 -3.50 -7.69 25.67
CA THR A 5 -2.20 -8.36 25.54
C THR A 5 -1.54 -7.79 24.28
N PHE A 6 -0.26 -7.41 24.31
CA PHE A 6 0.42 -6.74 23.17
C PHE A 6 0.09 -7.35 21.80
N ILE A 7 -0.05 -8.69 21.76
CA ILE A 7 -0.48 -9.48 20.59
C ILE A 7 -1.90 -9.13 20.11
N GLN A 8 -2.87 -8.98 21.01
CA GLN A 8 -4.24 -8.56 20.70
C GLN A 8 -4.27 -7.13 20.14
N GLY A 9 -3.51 -6.21 20.73
CA GLY A 9 -3.38 -4.83 20.23
C GLY A 9 -2.80 -4.77 18.81
N ALA A 10 -1.74 -5.53 18.54
CA ALA A 10 -1.14 -5.63 17.22
C ALA A 10 -2.10 -6.24 16.17
N LEU A 11 -2.88 -7.25 16.55
CA LEU A 11 -3.89 -7.85 15.68
C LEU A 11 -4.99 -6.85 15.31
N ILE A 12 -5.50 -6.09 16.28
CA ILE A 12 -6.52 -5.04 16.06
C ILE A 12 -6.03 -4.00 15.07
N LEU A 13 -4.79 -3.50 15.24
CA LEU A 13 -4.20 -2.51 14.34
C LEU A 13 -3.99 -3.08 12.92
N THR A 14 -3.60 -4.35 12.83
CA THR A 14 -3.41 -5.03 11.53
C THR A 14 -4.74 -5.16 10.78
N VAL A 15 -5.79 -5.62 11.47
CA VAL A 15 -7.13 -5.75 10.89
C VAL A 15 -7.68 -4.38 10.46
N ALA A 16 -7.49 -3.35 11.29
CA ALA A 16 -7.88 -1.98 10.93
C ALA A 16 -7.11 -1.46 9.70
N GLY A 17 -5.80 -1.72 9.63
CA GLY A 17 -4.98 -1.34 8.48
C GLY A 17 -5.41 -2.03 7.18
N ILE A 18 -5.76 -3.32 7.24
CA ILE A 18 -6.31 -4.06 6.09
C ILE A 18 -7.66 -3.46 5.66
N ALA A 19 -8.56 -3.20 6.62
CA ALA A 19 -9.85 -2.59 6.32
C ALA A 19 -9.70 -1.22 5.66
N VAL A 20 -8.80 -0.37 6.17
CA VAL A 20 -8.50 0.95 5.59
C VAL A 20 -7.97 0.85 4.16
N LYS A 21 -7.03 -0.07 3.90
CA LYS A 21 -6.50 -0.31 2.54
C LYS A 21 -7.60 -0.78 1.59
N PHE A 22 -8.49 -1.66 2.06
CA PHE A 22 -9.60 -2.16 1.26
C PHE A 22 -10.60 -1.04 0.92
N ILE A 23 -11.02 -0.24 1.92
CA ILE A 23 -11.90 0.92 1.72
C ILE A 23 -11.26 1.91 0.74
N GLY A 24 -9.95 2.17 0.86
CA GLY A 24 -9.21 3.05 -0.04
C GLY A 24 -9.13 2.51 -1.48
N ALA A 25 -8.93 1.21 -1.65
CA ALA A 25 -8.89 0.59 -2.97
C ALA A 25 -10.26 0.67 -3.66
N VAL A 26 -11.34 0.36 -2.93
CA VAL A 26 -12.72 0.49 -3.45
C VAL A 26 -13.02 1.95 -3.78
N SER A 27 -12.68 2.90 -2.92
CA SER A 27 -12.95 4.32 -3.17
C SER A 27 -12.24 4.85 -4.41
N ARG A 28 -11.05 4.33 -4.72
CA ARG A 28 -10.31 4.70 -5.94
C ARG A 28 -11.02 4.20 -7.20
N ILE A 29 -11.69 3.05 -7.13
CA ILE A 29 -12.54 2.54 -8.23
C ILE A 29 -13.69 3.49 -8.50
N TRP A 30 -14.45 3.83 -7.46
CA TRP A 30 -15.57 4.77 -7.57
C TRP A 30 -15.14 6.14 -8.07
N LEU A 31 -14.04 6.68 -7.54
CA LEU A 31 -13.52 7.98 -7.96
C LEU A 31 -13.09 7.99 -9.43
N SER A 32 -12.39 6.94 -9.87
CA SER A 32 -11.93 6.84 -11.26
C SER A 32 -13.09 6.67 -12.24
N ARG A 33 -14.19 6.03 -11.82
CA ARG A 33 -15.43 5.95 -12.60
C ARG A 33 -16.15 7.30 -12.70
N LEU A 34 -16.14 8.08 -11.62
CA LEU A 34 -16.80 9.39 -11.57
C LEU A 34 -16.04 10.45 -12.37
N LEU A 35 -14.70 10.50 -12.22
CA LEU A 35 -13.84 11.50 -12.84
C LEU A 35 -13.33 11.12 -14.24
N GLY A 36 -13.51 9.87 -14.66
CA GLY A 36 -12.88 9.35 -15.87
C GLY A 36 -11.34 9.32 -15.79
N GLY A 37 -10.69 9.03 -16.92
CA GLY A 37 -9.22 8.93 -17.02
C GLY A 37 -8.50 10.24 -16.78
N GLU A 38 -9.01 11.32 -17.35
CA GLU A 38 -8.40 12.65 -17.25
C GLU A 38 -8.48 13.22 -15.83
N GLY A 39 -9.65 13.16 -15.19
CA GLY A 39 -9.83 13.72 -13.84
C GLY A 39 -9.11 12.90 -12.77
N ILE A 40 -9.02 11.57 -12.92
CA ILE A 40 -8.15 10.77 -12.05
C ILE A 40 -6.67 11.08 -12.34
N GLY A 41 -6.30 11.41 -13.58
CA GLY A 41 -4.97 11.91 -13.95
C GLY A 41 -4.58 13.15 -13.14
N LEU A 42 -5.44 14.17 -13.11
CA LEU A 42 -5.24 15.38 -12.30
C LEU A 42 -5.08 15.06 -10.81
N TYR A 43 -5.92 14.17 -10.27
CA TYR A 43 -5.78 13.69 -8.89
C TYR A 43 -4.42 13.02 -8.64
N GLN A 44 -3.97 12.16 -9.57
CA GLN A 44 -2.68 11.46 -9.45
C GLN A 44 -1.47 12.34 -9.71
N MET A 45 -1.64 13.53 -10.29
CA MET A 45 -0.54 14.49 -10.37
C MET A 45 -0.25 15.14 -9.02
N ALA A 46 -1.30 15.42 -8.23
CA ALA A 46 -1.13 16.05 -6.92
C ALA A 46 -0.77 15.05 -5.80
N TYR A 47 -1.27 13.82 -5.88
CA TYR A 47 -1.17 12.84 -4.79
C TYR A 47 0.28 12.41 -4.42
N PRO A 48 1.20 12.12 -5.37
CA PRO A 48 2.59 11.79 -5.06
C PRO A 48 3.36 12.91 -4.37
N ILE A 49 3.10 14.17 -4.75
CA ILE A 49 3.69 15.35 -4.11
C ILE A 49 3.20 15.45 -2.66
N TYR A 50 1.90 15.28 -2.44
CA TYR A 50 1.33 15.21 -1.09
C TYR A 50 1.96 14.09 -0.25
N LEU A 51 2.13 12.89 -0.80
CA LEU A 51 2.77 11.77 -0.09
C LEU A 51 4.22 12.08 0.26
N LEU A 52 4.96 12.75 -0.61
CA LEU A 52 6.34 13.16 -0.36
C LEU A 52 6.40 14.22 0.75
N CYS A 53 5.60 15.28 0.67
CA CYS A 53 5.52 16.30 1.71
C CYS A 53 5.07 15.71 3.05
N LEU A 54 4.11 14.79 3.06
CA LEU A 54 3.66 14.10 4.27
C LEU A 54 4.76 13.22 4.86
N ALA A 55 5.49 12.47 4.03
CA ALA A 55 6.58 11.60 4.47
C ALA A 55 7.73 12.41 5.11
N VAL A 56 8.09 13.54 4.51
CA VAL A 56 9.13 14.43 5.05
C VAL A 56 8.62 15.20 6.28
N SER A 57 7.38 15.70 6.26
CA SER A 57 6.82 16.48 7.37
C SER A 57 6.59 15.63 8.63
N SER A 58 6.11 14.40 8.45
CA SER A 58 5.92 13.45 9.55
C SER A 58 7.22 12.74 9.95
N ALA A 59 8.26 12.79 9.12
CA ALA A 59 9.61 12.27 9.35
C ALA A 59 9.72 11.00 10.22
N GLY A 60 8.87 9.97 10.06
CA GLY A 60 8.92 8.78 10.92
C GLY A 60 8.76 9.06 12.44
N LEU A 61 8.40 10.30 12.79
CA LEU A 61 8.27 10.80 14.15
C LEU A 61 7.18 10.08 14.96
N PRO A 62 6.06 9.60 14.40
CA PRO A 62 5.10 8.78 15.17
C PRO A 62 5.74 7.54 15.78
N VAL A 63 6.67 6.90 15.06
CA VAL A 63 7.40 5.72 15.54
C VAL A 63 8.38 6.12 16.63
N ALA A 64 9.14 7.20 16.44
CA ALA A 64 10.06 7.72 17.46
C ALA A 64 9.33 8.12 18.75
N ILE A 65 8.17 8.78 18.65
CA ILE A 65 7.32 9.14 19.79
C ILE A 65 6.83 7.89 20.50
N SER A 66 6.37 6.89 19.76
CA SER A 66 5.91 5.62 20.32
C SER A 66 7.01 4.96 21.16
N ILE A 67 8.25 4.90 20.64
CA ILE A 67 9.42 4.36 21.35
C ILE A 67 9.71 5.18 22.62
N MET A 68 9.87 6.49 22.50
CA MET A 68 10.24 7.36 23.64
C MET A 68 9.17 7.38 24.73
N VAL A 69 7.88 7.37 24.35
CA VAL A 69 6.78 7.28 25.32
C VAL A 69 6.75 5.91 25.99
N ALA A 70 6.96 4.82 25.25
CA ALA A 70 7.00 3.47 25.80
C ALA A 70 8.16 3.27 26.80
N GLU A 71 9.35 3.79 26.49
CA GLU A 71 10.52 3.75 27.40
C GLU A 71 10.24 4.48 28.70
N LYS A 72 9.70 5.72 28.62
CA LYS A 72 9.35 6.52 29.80
C LYS A 72 8.26 5.84 30.63
N ASN A 73 7.27 5.24 29.97
CA ASN A 73 6.20 4.48 30.61
C ASN A 73 6.73 3.20 31.30
N ALA A 74 7.76 2.54 30.76
CA ALA A 74 8.36 1.34 31.34
C ALA A 74 9.08 1.62 32.68
N VAL A 75 9.68 2.81 32.82
CA VAL A 75 10.29 3.29 34.08
C VAL A 75 9.32 4.09 34.96
N ARG A 76 8.01 4.05 34.66
CA ARG A 76 6.93 4.81 35.34
C ARG A 76 7.11 6.34 35.33
N ASP A 77 7.92 6.88 34.41
CA ASP A 77 8.05 8.32 34.17
C ASP A 77 6.93 8.83 33.23
N TYR A 78 5.70 8.84 33.73
CA TYR A 78 4.55 9.29 32.95
C TYR A 78 4.60 10.79 32.60
N PHE A 79 5.28 11.59 33.43
CA PHE A 79 5.46 13.03 33.18
C PHE A 79 6.45 13.26 32.04
N GLY A 80 7.57 12.54 32.03
CA GLY A 80 8.51 12.52 30.92
C GLY A 80 7.84 12.10 29.61
N GLY A 81 7.00 11.05 29.64
CA GLY A 81 6.22 10.62 28.47
C GLY A 81 5.27 11.72 27.95
N GLN A 82 4.54 12.41 28.83
CA GLN A 82 3.68 13.54 28.45
C GLN A 82 4.47 14.75 27.94
N ARG A 83 5.65 15.01 28.51
CA ARG A 83 6.55 16.09 28.08
C ARG A 83 7.12 15.81 26.69
N VAL A 84 7.57 14.58 26.43
CA VAL A 84 7.96 14.11 25.09
C VAL A 84 6.81 14.37 24.12
N PHE A 85 5.60 13.89 24.42
CA PHE A 85 4.44 14.10 23.57
C PHE A 85 4.16 15.58 23.27
N ARG A 86 4.19 16.46 24.29
CA ARG A 86 3.90 17.89 24.10
C ARG A 86 4.95 18.57 23.23
N ILE A 87 6.23 18.28 23.47
CA ILE A 87 7.35 18.85 22.70
C ILE A 87 7.31 18.34 21.26
N SER A 88 7.08 17.03 21.07
CA SER A 88 6.88 16.45 19.74
C SER A 88 5.69 17.08 19.03
N MET A 89 4.55 17.24 19.70
CA MET A 89 3.36 17.88 19.13
C MET A 89 3.65 19.30 18.65
N THR A 90 4.34 20.12 19.45
CA THR A 90 4.71 21.48 19.02
C THR A 90 5.65 21.47 17.82
N ALA A 91 6.66 20.59 17.83
CA ALA A 91 7.61 20.49 16.72
C ALA A 91 6.94 20.01 15.42
N LEU A 92 6.08 19.00 15.51
CA LEU A 92 5.33 18.42 14.37
C LEU A 92 4.24 19.33 13.82
N THR A 93 3.64 20.15 14.68
CA THR A 93 2.72 21.19 14.24
C THR A 93 3.48 22.26 13.45
N ALA A 94 4.67 22.65 13.90
CA ALA A 94 5.51 23.61 13.18
C ALA A 94 6.01 23.04 11.83
N THR A 95 6.50 21.80 11.79
CA THR A 95 6.92 21.17 10.52
C THR A 95 5.73 20.90 9.59
N GLY A 96 4.59 20.49 10.14
CA GLY A 96 3.32 20.33 9.41
C GLY A 96 2.88 21.61 8.74
N LEU A 97 2.92 22.72 9.49
CA LEU A 97 2.53 24.04 8.99
C LEU A 97 3.53 24.53 7.93
N PHE A 98 4.82 24.32 8.16
CA PHE A 98 5.88 24.66 7.19
C PHE A 98 5.67 23.93 5.86
N PHE A 99 5.50 22.60 5.86
CA PHE A 99 5.31 21.83 4.62
C PHE A 99 3.94 22.08 3.96
N SER A 100 2.90 22.33 4.75
CA SER A 100 1.59 22.76 4.24
C SER A 100 1.68 24.10 3.52
N GLY A 101 2.35 25.09 4.13
CA GLY A 101 2.62 26.39 3.52
C GLY A 101 3.52 26.28 2.30
N LEU A 102 4.57 25.45 2.38
CA LEU A 102 5.47 25.19 1.26
C LEU A 102 4.73 24.61 0.05
N LEU A 103 3.80 23.67 0.26
CA LEU A 103 2.98 23.14 -0.83
C LEU A 103 1.99 24.19 -1.34
N TYR A 104 1.36 24.97 -0.47
CA TYR A 104 0.38 26.00 -0.87
C TYR A 104 1.02 27.08 -1.75
N PHE A 105 2.12 27.67 -1.29
CA PHE A 105 2.84 28.71 -2.04
C PHE A 105 3.66 28.11 -3.20
N GLY A 106 4.15 26.87 -3.05
CA GLY A 106 4.91 26.17 -4.07
C GLY A 106 4.05 25.54 -5.18
N ALA A 107 2.73 25.43 -5.00
CA ALA A 107 1.84 24.83 -6.01
C ALA A 107 1.87 25.58 -7.34
N GLY A 108 1.89 26.92 -7.30
CA GLY A 108 2.03 27.75 -8.50
C GLY A 108 3.37 27.51 -9.18
N TRP A 109 4.46 27.56 -8.41
CA TRP A 109 5.81 27.30 -8.93
C TRP A 109 5.97 25.90 -9.53
N LEU A 110 5.35 24.86 -8.95
CA LEU A 110 5.37 23.49 -9.47
C LEU A 110 4.69 23.38 -10.85
N VAL A 111 3.63 24.15 -11.07
CA VAL A 111 2.93 24.22 -12.35
C VAL A 111 3.72 25.08 -13.34
N ASP A 112 4.17 26.27 -12.94
CA ASP A 112 4.90 27.21 -13.79
C ASP A 112 6.24 26.65 -14.26
N SER A 113 6.94 25.89 -13.40
CA SER A 113 8.18 25.18 -13.74
C SER A 113 7.96 23.96 -14.65
N HIS A 114 6.71 23.64 -14.99
CA HIS A 114 6.32 22.46 -15.76
C HIS A 114 6.81 21.14 -15.14
N LEU A 115 7.03 21.11 -13.81
CA LEU A 115 7.21 19.86 -13.06
C LEU A 115 5.88 19.12 -12.97
N VAL A 116 4.79 19.86 -12.78
CA VAL A 116 3.42 19.40 -13.01
C VAL A 116 2.97 19.95 -14.35
N ARG A 117 2.86 19.08 -15.35
CA ARG A 117 2.65 19.47 -16.76
C ARG A 117 1.28 20.05 -17.03
N ASP A 118 0.27 19.59 -16.30
CA ASP A 118 -1.11 20.05 -16.45
C ASP A 118 -1.44 21.15 -15.42
N PRO A 119 -1.67 22.41 -15.85
CA PRO A 119 -1.99 23.50 -14.93
C PRO A 119 -3.26 23.28 -14.11
N ARG A 120 -4.18 22.45 -14.61
CA ARG A 120 -5.45 22.15 -13.95
C ARG A 120 -5.27 21.37 -12.65
N ALA A 121 -4.11 20.71 -12.48
CA ALA A 121 -3.75 20.03 -11.23
C ALA A 121 -3.42 21.01 -10.09
N TYR A 122 -3.29 22.32 -10.37
CA TYR A 122 -3.07 23.36 -9.36
C TYR A 122 -4.09 23.30 -8.23
N TYR A 123 -5.39 23.21 -8.56
CA TYR A 123 -6.45 23.17 -7.56
C TYR A 123 -6.37 21.92 -6.67
N SER A 124 -5.96 20.77 -7.22
CA SER A 124 -5.73 19.54 -6.46
C SER A 124 -4.52 19.65 -5.51
N LEU A 125 -3.45 20.33 -5.92
CA LEU A 125 -2.29 20.59 -5.05
C LEU A 125 -2.68 21.49 -3.86
N VAL A 126 -3.37 22.59 -4.14
CA VAL A 126 -3.83 23.54 -3.12
C VAL A 126 -4.80 22.88 -2.15
N ALA A 127 -5.72 22.04 -2.63
CA ALA A 127 -6.66 21.30 -1.80
C ALA A 127 -5.98 20.29 -0.84
N LEU A 128 -4.80 19.76 -1.19
CA LEU A 128 -4.05 18.83 -0.34
C LEU A 128 -3.19 19.52 0.73
N SER A 129 -2.82 20.80 0.53
CA SER A 129 -2.01 21.57 1.48
C SER A 129 -2.51 21.45 2.94
N PRO A 130 -3.77 21.79 3.28
CA PRO A 130 -4.24 21.72 4.67
C PRO A 130 -4.26 20.28 5.21
N ALA A 131 -4.38 19.28 4.35
CA ALA A 131 -4.36 17.87 4.76
C ALA A 131 -3.00 17.46 5.32
N ILE A 132 -1.89 18.03 4.85
CA ILE A 132 -0.54 17.73 5.37
C ILE A 132 -0.45 18.11 6.84
N PHE A 133 -0.87 19.33 7.17
CA PHE A 133 -0.87 19.84 8.54
C PHE A 133 -1.74 18.99 9.48
N LEU A 134 -2.94 18.65 9.04
CA LEU A 134 -3.86 17.83 9.84
C LEU A 134 -3.34 16.40 9.99
N ALA A 135 -2.78 15.82 8.94
CA ALA A 135 -2.23 14.48 8.96
C ALA A 135 -1.01 14.36 9.89
N THR A 136 -0.15 15.40 9.98
CA THR A 136 1.01 15.36 10.90
C THR A 136 0.60 15.42 12.36
N ILE A 137 -0.42 16.22 12.70
CA ILE A 137 -1.04 16.25 14.04
C ILE A 137 -1.65 14.87 14.36
N LEU A 138 -2.42 14.31 13.42
CA LEU A 138 -3.03 12.99 13.58
C LEU A 138 -1.98 11.90 13.80
N ALA A 139 -0.89 11.93 13.04
CA ALA A 139 0.22 10.98 13.15
C ALA A 139 0.90 11.09 14.53
N THR A 140 1.06 12.30 15.06
CA THR A 140 1.62 12.55 16.39
C THR A 140 0.74 11.95 17.50
N LEU A 141 -0.58 12.17 17.42
CA LEU A 141 -1.54 11.60 18.38
C LEU A 141 -1.51 10.07 18.35
N ARG A 142 -1.46 9.46 17.15
CA ARG A 142 -1.34 8.01 17.01
C ARG A 142 -0.05 7.48 17.63
N GLY A 143 1.08 8.16 17.40
CA GLY A 143 2.37 7.79 18.00
C GLY A 143 2.32 7.75 19.53
N TYR A 144 1.62 8.71 20.16
CA TYR A 144 1.42 8.72 21.60
C TYR A 144 0.60 7.53 22.12
N PHE A 145 -0.57 7.27 21.53
CA PHE A 145 -1.40 6.13 21.93
C PHE A 145 -0.73 4.78 21.65
N GLN A 146 0.02 4.68 20.55
CA GLN A 146 0.84 3.50 20.24
C GLN A 146 1.94 3.29 21.30
N GLY A 147 2.60 4.36 21.76
CA GLY A 147 3.61 4.30 22.82
C GLY A 147 3.04 3.89 24.19
N LEU A 148 1.80 4.28 24.47
CA LEU A 148 1.03 3.80 25.64
C LEU A 148 0.55 2.35 25.50
N GLN A 149 0.89 1.66 24.41
CA GLN A 149 0.39 0.33 24.05
C GLN A 149 -1.14 0.27 23.91
N SER A 150 -1.81 1.41 23.71
CA SER A 150 -3.25 1.50 23.49
C SER A 150 -3.53 1.54 21.98
N MET A 151 -3.72 0.37 21.39
CA MET A 151 -3.90 0.23 19.94
C MET A 151 -5.34 0.54 19.48
N THR A 152 -6.33 0.33 20.35
CA THR A 152 -7.76 0.51 20.04
C THR A 152 -8.11 1.94 19.60
N PRO A 153 -7.70 3.02 20.29
CA PRO A 153 -7.95 4.39 19.82
C PRO A 153 -7.34 4.65 18.44
N THR A 154 -6.13 4.16 18.21
CA THR A 154 -5.43 4.31 16.93
C THR A 154 -6.18 3.61 15.80
N ALA A 155 -6.58 2.36 16.00
CA ALA A 155 -7.34 1.57 15.03
C ALA A 155 -8.70 2.23 14.69
N VAL A 156 -9.46 2.66 15.70
CA VAL A 156 -10.75 3.34 15.48
C VAL A 156 -10.54 4.66 14.73
N SER A 157 -9.51 5.44 15.08
CA SER A 157 -9.19 6.68 14.38
C SER A 157 -8.82 6.47 12.91
N GLN A 158 -8.14 5.36 12.57
CA GLN A 158 -7.74 5.02 11.21
C GLN A 158 -8.94 4.65 10.35
N ILE A 159 -9.84 3.82 10.87
CA ILE A 159 -11.07 3.41 10.17
C ILE A 159 -11.96 4.64 9.95
N ALA A 160 -12.17 5.45 10.99
CA ALA A 160 -12.99 6.65 10.87
C ALA A 160 -12.38 7.70 9.94
N GLU A 161 -11.07 7.97 10.02
CA GLU A 161 -10.38 8.83 9.05
C GLU A 161 -10.67 8.37 7.63
N GLN A 162 -10.54 7.07 7.35
CA GLN A 162 -10.73 6.53 6.01
C GLN A 162 -12.18 6.62 5.54
N ILE A 163 -13.16 6.34 6.41
CA ILE A 163 -14.58 6.45 6.05
C ILE A 163 -14.92 7.91 5.73
N PHE A 164 -14.58 8.85 6.63
CA PHE A 164 -14.86 10.27 6.42
C PHE A 164 -14.13 10.80 5.18
N ARG A 165 -12.87 10.41 4.99
CA ARG A 165 -12.09 10.74 3.79
C ARG A 165 -12.82 10.32 2.52
N VAL A 166 -13.28 9.07 2.45
CA VAL A 166 -13.93 8.55 1.24
C VAL A 166 -15.29 9.18 0.99
N VAL A 167 -16.12 9.32 2.03
CA VAL A 167 -17.45 9.93 1.90
C VAL A 167 -17.32 11.37 1.41
N ILE A 168 -16.44 12.16 2.04
CA ILE A 168 -16.27 13.58 1.69
C ILE A 168 -15.55 13.72 0.34
N MET A 169 -14.55 12.89 0.05
CA MET A 169 -13.90 12.83 -1.26
C MET A 169 -14.92 12.64 -2.38
N ILE A 170 -15.83 11.65 -2.27
CA ILE A 170 -16.83 11.38 -3.30
C ILE A 170 -17.89 12.49 -3.33
N ALA A 171 -18.38 12.94 -2.18
CA ALA A 171 -19.40 13.99 -2.12
C ALA A 171 -18.91 15.31 -2.73
N LEU A 172 -17.69 15.74 -2.40
CA LEU A 172 -17.09 16.94 -2.98
C LEU A 172 -16.74 16.74 -4.45
N ALA A 173 -16.27 15.56 -4.85
CA ALA A 173 -16.04 15.29 -6.27
C ALA A 173 -17.33 15.46 -7.08
N ILE A 174 -18.46 14.87 -6.64
CA ILE A 174 -19.76 15.00 -7.32
C ILE A 174 -20.25 16.44 -7.33
N TRP A 175 -20.09 17.17 -6.22
CA TRP A 175 -20.60 18.53 -6.09
C TRP A 175 -19.80 19.55 -6.90
N LEU A 176 -18.49 19.36 -7.01
CA LEU A 176 -17.60 20.26 -7.75
C LEU A 176 -17.43 19.87 -9.23
N LEU A 177 -17.73 18.63 -9.63
CA LEU A 177 -17.65 18.17 -11.02
C LEU A 177 -18.38 19.07 -12.03
N PRO A 178 -19.60 19.60 -11.74
CA PRO A 178 -20.32 20.47 -12.67
C PRO A 178 -19.60 21.79 -12.98
N TYR A 179 -18.69 22.23 -12.11
CA TYR A 179 -17.91 23.46 -12.31
C TYR A 179 -16.66 23.24 -13.15
N GLY A 180 -16.33 21.98 -13.44
CA GLY A 180 -15.16 21.58 -14.22
C GLY A 180 -14.48 20.37 -13.61
N LEU A 181 -13.80 19.61 -14.47
CA LEU A 181 -13.12 18.39 -14.06
C LEU A 181 -11.97 18.65 -13.08
N GLU A 182 -11.32 19.81 -13.21
CA GLU A 182 -10.27 20.27 -12.29
C GLU A 182 -10.80 20.52 -10.87
N TYR A 183 -11.99 21.09 -10.74
CA TYR A 183 -12.66 21.31 -9.46
C TYR A 183 -13.15 19.99 -8.87
N GLY A 184 -13.65 19.07 -9.70
CA GLY A 184 -14.01 17.71 -9.27
C GLY A 184 -12.80 16.95 -8.69
N ALA A 185 -11.65 17.01 -9.38
CA ALA A 185 -10.39 16.42 -8.89
C ALA A 185 -9.90 17.11 -7.61
N ALA A 186 -9.99 18.44 -7.52
CA ALA A 186 -9.64 19.20 -6.32
C ALA A 186 -10.54 18.84 -5.12
N GLY A 187 -11.85 18.75 -5.33
CA GLY A 187 -12.82 18.30 -4.33
C GLY A 187 -12.51 16.90 -3.82
N ALA A 188 -12.16 15.98 -4.72
CA ALA A 188 -11.73 14.65 -4.35
C ALA A 188 -10.48 14.66 -3.44
N THR A 189 -9.47 15.45 -3.81
CA THR A 189 -8.25 15.57 -3.00
C THR A 189 -8.48 16.23 -1.64
N LEU A 190 -9.40 17.20 -1.55
CA LEU A 190 -9.73 17.91 -0.32
C LEU A 190 -10.26 16.97 0.76
N GLY A 191 -10.89 15.84 0.38
CA GLY A 191 -11.41 14.83 1.31
C GLY A 191 -10.37 14.31 2.32
N ALA A 192 -9.08 14.40 2.02
CA ALA A 192 -8.01 14.03 2.95
C ALA A 192 -8.01 14.87 4.25
N ALA A 193 -8.30 16.18 4.17
CA ALA A 193 -8.26 17.07 5.33
C ALA A 193 -9.41 16.78 6.33
N PRO A 194 -10.70 16.72 5.91
CA PRO A 194 -11.80 16.35 6.80
C PRO A 194 -11.68 14.93 7.37
N GLY A 195 -11.13 13.99 6.60
CA GLY A 195 -10.79 12.66 7.12
C GLY A 195 -9.79 12.74 8.27
N ALA A 196 -8.70 13.49 8.09
CA ALA A 196 -7.70 13.68 9.14
C ALA A 196 -8.30 14.37 10.39
N LEU A 197 -9.18 15.36 10.20
CA LEU A 197 -9.92 15.99 11.29
C LEU A 197 -10.77 15.00 12.08
N ALA A 198 -11.54 14.14 11.41
CA ALA A 198 -12.34 13.10 12.07
C ALA A 198 -11.46 12.16 12.92
N GLY A 199 -10.30 11.77 12.39
CA GLY A 199 -9.30 11.00 13.14
C GLY A 199 -8.79 11.73 14.39
N ILE A 200 -8.49 13.03 14.27
CA ILE A 200 -8.04 13.88 15.38
C ILE A 200 -9.14 13.97 16.45
N PHE A 201 -10.39 14.24 16.07
CA PHE A 201 -11.51 14.35 17.01
C PHE A 201 -11.68 13.08 17.84
N ILE A 202 -11.58 11.91 17.21
CA ILE A 202 -11.67 10.62 17.91
C ILE A 202 -10.53 10.45 18.90
N LEU A 203 -9.29 10.74 18.49
CA LEU A 203 -8.13 10.62 19.39
C LEU A 203 -8.19 11.63 20.54
N LEU A 204 -8.68 12.85 20.29
CA LEU A 204 -8.91 13.84 21.33
C LEU A 204 -10.01 13.37 22.30
N PHE A 205 -11.09 12.77 21.81
CA PHE A 205 -12.13 12.19 22.65
C PHE A 205 -11.57 11.09 23.58
N PHE A 206 -10.81 10.13 23.02
CA PHE A 206 -10.13 9.11 23.82
C PHE A 206 -9.10 9.72 24.78
N TYR A 207 -8.42 10.78 24.36
CA TYR A 207 -7.50 11.52 25.20
C TYR A 207 -8.28 12.09 26.40
N TYR A 208 -9.36 12.85 26.21
CA TYR A 208 -10.14 13.39 27.33
C TYR A 208 -10.75 12.30 28.24
N LYS A 209 -11.21 11.18 27.67
CA LYS A 209 -11.78 10.07 28.46
C LYS A 209 -10.77 9.39 29.37
N GLN A 210 -9.49 9.36 29.00
CA GLN A 210 -8.40 8.82 29.84
C GLN A 210 -7.85 9.83 30.87
N LYS A 211 -8.54 10.96 31.11
CA LYS A 211 -8.09 11.99 32.06
C LYS A 211 -7.98 11.48 33.50
N SER A 212 -8.85 10.57 33.93
CA SER A 212 -8.81 9.96 35.28
C SER A 212 -7.57 9.06 35.46
N TRP A 213 -7.32 8.15 34.52
CA TRP A 213 -6.10 7.33 34.47
C TRP A 213 -4.84 8.21 34.52
N ARG A 214 -4.77 9.26 33.70
CA ARG A 214 -3.61 10.17 33.68
C ARG A 214 -3.44 10.98 34.97
N ARG A 215 -4.52 11.17 35.74
CA ARG A 215 -4.49 11.83 37.04
C ARG A 215 -3.92 10.89 38.11
N GLU A 216 -4.37 9.65 38.16
CA GLU A 216 -3.81 8.60 39.04
C GLU A 216 -2.31 8.38 38.76
N MET A 217 -1.89 8.35 37.50
CA MET A 217 -0.47 8.21 37.13
C MET A 217 0.38 9.45 37.41
N ARG A 218 -0.25 10.61 37.58
CA ARG A 218 0.42 11.84 38.03
C ARG A 218 0.64 11.84 39.55
N GLU A 219 -0.16 11.08 40.29
CA GLU A 219 -0.09 10.95 41.74
C GLU A 219 0.96 9.91 42.16
N ASP A 220 1.18 8.85 41.37
CA ASP A 220 2.26 7.85 41.52
C ASP A 220 3.63 8.33 40.96
N ARG A 221 3.95 9.61 41.18
CA ARG A 221 5.14 10.27 40.62
C ARG A 221 6.39 9.98 41.45
N ASP A 222 7.42 9.43 40.82
CA ASP A 222 8.78 9.53 41.34
C ASP A 222 9.30 10.97 41.15
N ARG A 223 9.49 11.69 42.26
CA ARG A 223 9.95 13.08 42.26
C ARG A 223 11.45 13.22 42.00
N SER A 224 12.20 12.11 42.01
CA SER A 224 13.65 12.09 41.79
C SER A 224 14.05 12.25 40.31
N ILE A 225 13.12 12.04 39.37
CA ILE A 225 13.42 12.07 37.94
C ILE A 225 13.52 13.52 37.43
N VAL A 226 14.72 13.91 37.03
CA VAL A 226 15.00 15.25 36.45
C VAL A 226 14.41 15.33 35.03
N PRO A 227 13.60 16.34 34.73
CA PRO A 227 13.00 16.47 33.41
C PRO A 227 14.05 16.78 32.34
N GLU A 228 14.05 15.96 31.29
CA GLU A 228 14.93 16.16 30.13
C GLU A 228 14.70 17.53 29.46
N SER A 229 15.78 18.11 28.95
CA SER A 229 15.72 19.36 28.17
C SER A 229 14.90 19.15 26.89
N ALA A 230 14.22 20.20 26.43
CA ALA A 230 13.46 20.10 25.19
C ALA A 230 14.37 19.80 23.98
N LEU A 231 15.59 20.35 24.00
CA LEU A 231 16.59 20.13 22.96
C LEU A 231 17.07 18.68 22.92
N SER A 232 17.28 18.02 24.07
CA SER A 232 17.68 16.61 24.12
C SER A 232 16.56 15.70 23.61
N ILE A 233 15.31 16.01 23.94
CA ILE A 233 14.14 15.28 23.43
C ILE A 233 14.06 15.42 21.91
N ILE A 234 14.18 16.64 21.36
CA ILE A 234 14.16 16.89 19.91
C ILE A 234 15.32 16.19 19.21
N LYS A 235 16.54 16.29 19.74
CA LYS A 235 17.71 15.60 19.18
C LYS A 235 17.50 14.09 19.12
N ARG A 236 16.95 13.51 20.20
CA ARG A 236 16.67 12.08 20.27
C ARG A 236 15.55 11.66 19.32
N LEU A 237 14.49 12.47 19.21
CA LEU A 237 13.42 12.28 18.22
C LEU A 237 14.01 12.23 16.82
N LEU A 238 14.84 13.21 16.44
CA LEU A 238 15.45 13.28 15.11
C LEU A 238 16.35 12.08 14.82
N ILE A 239 17.17 11.64 15.78
CA ILE A 239 18.05 10.47 15.62
C ILE A 239 17.23 9.19 15.33
N LEU A 240 16.08 9.01 15.98
CA LEU A 240 15.20 7.86 15.75
C LEU A 240 14.35 8.01 14.48
N ALA A 241 13.93 9.24 14.18
CA ALA A 241 13.05 9.62 13.08
C ALA A 241 13.73 9.52 11.71
N ILE A 242 14.96 10.03 11.57
CA ILE A 242 15.65 10.14 10.28
C ILE A 242 15.81 8.79 9.57
N PRO A 243 16.31 7.71 10.21
CA PRO A 243 16.46 6.41 9.55
C PRO A 243 15.12 5.82 9.10
N VAL A 244 14.09 5.96 9.94
CA VAL A 244 12.73 5.49 9.65
C VAL A 244 12.10 6.31 8.51
N SER A 245 12.38 7.61 8.45
CA SER A 245 11.95 8.48 7.35
C SER A 245 12.56 8.05 6.04
N LEU A 246 13.88 7.83 6.02
CA LEU A 246 14.62 7.49 4.81
C LEU A 246 14.09 6.18 4.21
N ALA A 247 13.75 5.20 5.05
CA ALA A 247 13.12 3.96 4.62
C ALA A 247 11.73 4.17 3.99
N ASN A 248 10.92 5.08 4.53
CA ASN A 248 9.54 5.33 4.06
C ASN A 248 9.45 6.28 2.87
N ILE A 249 10.45 7.13 2.65
CA ILE A 249 10.47 8.12 1.55
C ILE A 249 10.64 7.45 0.18
N MET A 250 11.18 6.24 0.10
CA MET A 250 11.41 5.54 -1.17
C MET A 250 10.14 5.31 -1.98
N LEU A 251 9.02 4.93 -1.34
CA LEU A 251 7.76 4.70 -2.05
C LEU A 251 7.23 6.00 -2.71
N PRO A 252 7.11 7.13 -1.99
CA PRO A 252 6.81 8.42 -2.61
C PRO A 252 7.79 8.82 -3.71
N ILE A 253 9.10 8.60 -3.55
CA ILE A 253 10.08 8.92 -4.60
C ILE A 253 9.76 8.15 -5.88
N VAL A 254 9.54 6.84 -5.79
CA VAL A 254 9.24 5.99 -6.96
C VAL A 254 7.94 6.43 -7.67
N SER A 255 6.94 6.89 -6.92
CA SER A 255 5.71 7.45 -7.49
C SER A 255 5.92 8.84 -8.12
N ASN A 256 6.78 9.68 -7.54
CA ASN A 256 7.12 10.98 -8.12
C ASN A 256 7.95 10.85 -9.40
N ILE A 257 8.75 9.77 -9.55
CA ILE A 257 9.42 9.45 -10.81
C ILE A 257 8.39 9.32 -11.94
N ASP A 258 7.26 8.64 -11.72
CA ASP A 258 6.20 8.53 -12.73
C ASP A 258 5.58 9.88 -13.04
N LEU A 259 5.29 10.66 -12.00
CA LEU A 259 4.72 12.01 -12.15
C LEU A 259 5.58 12.93 -13.01
N PHE A 260 6.89 12.94 -12.81
CA PHE A 260 7.77 13.85 -13.54
C PHE A 260 8.13 13.33 -14.94
N ILE A 261 8.29 12.01 -15.11
CA ILE A 261 8.78 11.45 -16.38
C ILE A 261 7.64 11.15 -17.34
N VAL A 262 6.55 10.51 -16.89
CA VAL A 262 5.56 9.92 -17.80
C VAL A 262 4.81 10.97 -18.61
N PRO A 263 4.17 12.01 -18.01
CA PRO A 263 3.47 13.03 -18.78
C PRO A 263 4.40 13.76 -19.76
N GLN A 264 5.59 14.15 -19.29
CA GLN A 264 6.58 14.85 -20.11
C GLN A 264 7.03 14.02 -21.33
N ARG A 265 7.21 12.72 -21.17
CA ARG A 265 7.65 11.82 -22.25
C ARG A 265 6.52 11.50 -23.23
N LEU A 266 5.28 11.47 -22.76
CA LEU A 266 4.11 11.34 -23.64
C LEU A 266 3.94 12.59 -24.52
N GLU A 267 4.18 13.79 -23.99
CA GLU A 267 4.18 15.01 -24.82
C GLU A 267 5.22 14.93 -25.95
N VAL A 268 6.43 14.44 -25.64
CA VAL A 268 7.49 14.21 -26.65
C VAL A 268 7.08 13.15 -27.68
N ALA A 269 6.29 12.14 -27.27
CA ALA A 269 5.74 11.13 -28.17
C ALA A 269 4.62 11.67 -29.09
N GLY A 270 4.22 12.94 -28.94
CA GLY A 270 3.23 13.63 -29.77
C GLY A 270 1.82 13.71 -29.17
N PHE A 271 1.64 13.32 -27.91
CA PHE A 271 0.34 13.46 -27.22
C PHE A 271 0.15 14.91 -26.73
N THR A 272 -1.10 15.37 -26.69
CA THR A 272 -1.43 16.65 -26.03
C THR A 272 -1.32 16.51 -24.51
N VAL A 273 -1.22 17.63 -23.78
CA VAL A 273 -1.18 17.62 -22.31
C VAL A 273 -2.39 16.89 -21.72
N GLU A 274 -3.59 17.13 -22.24
CA GLU A 274 -4.83 16.48 -21.80
C GLU A 274 -4.83 14.95 -22.06
N GLN A 275 -4.34 14.52 -23.23
CA GLN A 275 -4.17 13.11 -23.54
C GLN A 275 -3.12 12.46 -22.62
N ALA A 276 -2.00 13.13 -22.39
CA ALA A 276 -0.97 12.66 -21.47
C ALA A 276 -1.50 12.54 -20.03
N THR A 277 -2.30 13.51 -19.57
CA THR A 277 -3.00 13.46 -18.27
C THR A 277 -3.95 12.26 -18.18
N THR A 278 -4.72 12.01 -19.24
CA THR A 278 -5.65 10.87 -19.32
C THR A 278 -4.91 9.53 -19.26
N LEU A 279 -3.86 9.37 -20.06
CA LEU A 279 -3.02 8.16 -20.09
C LEU A 279 -2.30 7.95 -18.76
N PHE A 280 -1.79 9.01 -18.15
CA PHE A 280 -1.21 8.97 -16.82
C PHE A 280 -2.23 8.52 -15.77
N GLY A 281 -3.48 8.97 -15.88
CA GLY A 281 -4.60 8.50 -15.07
C GLY A 281 -4.93 7.01 -15.27
N TYR A 282 -4.86 6.51 -16.51
CA TYR A 282 -5.00 5.07 -16.79
C TYR A 282 -3.93 4.23 -16.10
N LEU A 283 -2.66 4.67 -16.15
CA LEU A 283 -1.55 3.95 -15.54
C LEU A 283 -1.59 4.01 -14.00
N THR A 284 -1.60 5.22 -13.44
CA THR A 284 -1.39 5.43 -12.00
C THR A 284 -2.70 5.37 -11.20
N GLY A 285 -3.81 5.80 -11.80
CA GLY A 285 -5.12 5.86 -11.16
C GLY A 285 -5.91 4.56 -11.25
N MET A 286 -5.91 3.92 -12.43
CA MET A 286 -6.70 2.72 -12.70
C MET A 286 -5.87 1.44 -12.63
N ALA A 287 -4.85 1.29 -13.49
CA ALA A 287 -4.06 0.06 -13.58
C ALA A 287 -3.31 -0.26 -12.28
N THR A 288 -2.59 0.71 -11.72
CA THR A 288 -1.89 0.56 -10.43
C THR A 288 -2.86 0.25 -9.28
N ALA A 289 -4.09 0.76 -9.31
CA ALA A 289 -5.09 0.45 -8.27
C ALA A 289 -5.53 -1.02 -8.32
N LEU A 290 -5.76 -1.56 -9.53
CA LEU A 290 -6.11 -2.96 -9.72
C LEU A 290 -4.95 -3.90 -9.38
N VAL A 291 -3.72 -3.59 -9.81
CA VAL A 291 -2.52 -4.37 -9.46
C VAL A 291 -2.31 -4.43 -7.95
N ASN A 292 -2.55 -3.33 -7.24
CA ASN A 292 -2.37 -3.30 -5.80
C ASN A 292 -3.38 -4.17 -5.04
N MET A 293 -4.59 -4.41 -5.56
CA MET A 293 -5.64 -5.15 -4.83
C MET A 293 -5.20 -6.57 -4.41
N PRO A 294 -4.77 -7.48 -5.32
CA PRO A 294 -4.25 -8.79 -4.93
C PRO A 294 -3.03 -8.70 -4.01
N THR A 295 -2.17 -7.69 -4.23
CA THR A 295 -0.93 -7.53 -3.46
C THR A 295 -1.15 -6.97 -2.05
N ILE A 296 -2.37 -6.56 -1.68
CA ILE A 296 -2.70 -6.25 -0.28
C ILE A 296 -2.45 -7.49 0.59
N LEU A 297 -2.73 -8.69 0.07
CA LEU A 297 -2.50 -9.95 0.79
C LEU A 297 -1.01 -10.24 0.93
N THR A 298 -0.21 -10.06 -0.13
CA THR A 298 1.25 -10.24 -0.07
C THR A 298 1.92 -9.22 0.82
N ALA A 299 1.44 -7.97 0.84
CA ALA A 299 1.94 -6.93 1.74
C ALA A 299 1.62 -7.25 3.21
N SER A 300 0.43 -7.80 3.47
CA SER A 300 0.03 -8.23 4.81
C SER A 300 0.85 -9.43 5.28
N LEU A 301 1.15 -10.37 4.37
CA LEU A 301 2.04 -11.48 4.61
C LEU A 301 3.48 -11.01 4.88
N ALA A 302 3.99 -10.06 4.10
CA ALA A 302 5.31 -9.46 4.34
C ALA A 302 5.39 -8.80 5.72
N ALA A 303 4.36 -8.05 6.13
CA ALA A 303 4.30 -7.42 7.44
C ALA A 303 4.28 -8.43 8.60
N SER A 304 3.62 -9.58 8.45
CA SER A 304 3.62 -10.64 9.46
C SER A 304 4.90 -11.48 9.47
N LEU A 305 5.59 -11.58 8.34
CA LEU A 305 6.87 -12.27 8.21
C LEU A 305 8.00 -11.55 8.93
N VAL A 306 8.04 -10.21 8.90
CA VAL A 306 9.11 -9.43 9.57
C VAL A 306 9.32 -9.90 11.03
N PRO A 307 8.30 -9.85 11.93
CA PRO A 307 8.47 -10.29 13.31
C PRO A 307 8.69 -11.81 13.42
N ALA A 308 8.05 -12.62 12.57
CA ALA A 308 8.21 -14.06 12.59
C ALA A 308 9.65 -14.48 12.26
N ILE A 309 10.25 -13.90 11.22
CA ILE A 309 11.64 -14.16 10.83
C ILE A 309 12.59 -13.59 11.87
N SER A 310 12.38 -12.37 12.37
CA SER A 310 13.22 -11.79 13.43
C SER A 310 13.28 -12.66 14.68
N SER A 311 12.15 -13.25 15.09
CA SER A 311 12.12 -14.19 16.23
C SER A 311 12.93 -15.46 15.97
N ALA A 312 12.94 -15.98 14.75
CA ALA A 312 13.68 -17.19 14.38
C ALA A 312 15.18 -16.90 14.24
N VAL A 313 15.54 -15.71 13.75
CA VAL A 313 16.93 -15.22 13.68
C VAL A 313 17.52 -15.07 15.09
N ALA A 314 16.79 -14.44 16.01
CA ALA A 314 17.22 -14.28 17.41
C ALA A 314 17.38 -15.62 18.15
N ARG A 315 16.68 -16.68 17.70
CA ARG A 315 16.78 -18.04 18.23
C ARG A 315 17.77 -18.93 17.46
N HIS A 316 18.48 -18.38 16.48
CA HIS A 316 19.42 -19.12 15.63
C HIS A 316 18.82 -20.37 14.96
N GLN A 317 17.59 -20.27 14.43
CA GLN A 317 16.88 -21.38 13.78
C GLN A 317 16.81 -21.19 12.25
N PRO A 318 17.87 -21.52 11.49
CA PRO A 318 17.93 -21.30 10.04
C PRO A 318 16.86 -22.09 9.26
N ASP A 319 16.57 -23.32 9.68
CA ASP A 319 15.53 -24.15 9.03
C ASP A 319 14.13 -23.55 9.16
N THR A 320 13.84 -22.94 10.31
CA THR A 320 12.58 -22.24 10.55
C THR A 320 12.45 -21.01 9.66
N ILE A 321 13.55 -20.27 9.45
CA ILE A 321 13.60 -19.12 8.53
C ILE A 321 13.32 -19.59 7.10
N TYR A 322 13.99 -20.67 6.67
CA TYR A 322 13.79 -21.26 5.34
C TYR A 322 12.34 -21.70 5.13
N LYS A 323 11.79 -22.52 6.04
CA LYS A 323 10.41 -23.03 5.92
C LYS A 323 9.38 -21.90 5.90
N ARG A 324 9.51 -20.90 6.77
CA ARG A 324 8.59 -19.74 6.79
C ARG A 324 8.67 -18.93 5.51
N THR A 325 9.88 -18.76 4.96
CA THR A 325 10.10 -18.07 3.68
C THR A 325 9.49 -18.84 2.51
N ASP A 326 9.71 -20.16 2.46
CA ASP A 326 9.15 -21.03 1.43
C ASP A 326 7.62 -21.02 1.45
N THR A 327 7.01 -21.28 2.62
CA THR A 327 5.54 -21.23 2.78
C THR A 327 4.98 -19.87 2.38
N ALA A 328 5.63 -18.78 2.77
CA ALA A 328 5.18 -17.45 2.38
C ALA A 328 5.25 -17.20 0.87
N MET A 329 6.34 -17.63 0.22
CA MET A 329 6.50 -17.50 -1.23
C MET A 329 5.45 -18.33 -1.98
N ARG A 330 5.17 -19.55 -1.52
CA ARG A 330 4.10 -20.40 -2.06
C ARG A 330 2.74 -19.72 -1.94
N ILE A 331 2.38 -19.24 -0.76
CA ILE A 331 1.12 -18.52 -0.52
C ILE A 331 1.01 -17.29 -1.43
N ALA A 332 2.08 -16.51 -1.55
CA ALA A 332 2.10 -15.36 -2.43
C ALA A 332 1.87 -15.76 -3.89
N ASN A 333 2.56 -16.79 -4.39
CA ASN A 333 2.40 -17.27 -5.76
C ASN A 333 0.99 -17.82 -6.04
N ILE A 334 0.38 -18.51 -5.08
CA ILE A 334 -1.01 -18.99 -5.16
C ILE A 334 -2.00 -17.84 -5.35
N ILE A 335 -1.70 -16.65 -4.82
CA ILE A 335 -2.57 -15.47 -4.92
C ILE A 335 -2.24 -14.65 -6.17
N THR A 336 -0.95 -14.42 -6.45
CA THR A 336 -0.53 -13.46 -7.46
C THR A 336 -0.57 -14.00 -8.88
N MET A 337 -0.22 -15.26 -9.11
CA MET A 337 -0.30 -15.86 -10.46
C MET A 337 -1.70 -15.89 -11.07
N PRO A 338 -2.75 -16.39 -10.38
CA PRO A 338 -4.10 -16.37 -10.97
C PRO A 338 -4.60 -14.93 -11.15
N SER A 339 -4.26 -14.04 -10.22
CA SER A 339 -4.64 -12.62 -10.32
C SER A 339 -3.98 -11.96 -11.52
N PHE A 340 -2.70 -12.24 -11.78
CA PHE A 340 -1.98 -11.83 -12.98
C PHE A 340 -2.68 -12.34 -14.24
N VAL A 341 -2.86 -13.66 -14.38
CA VAL A 341 -3.43 -14.25 -15.61
C VAL A 341 -4.87 -13.79 -15.82
N GLY A 342 -5.70 -13.81 -14.78
CA GLY A 342 -7.09 -13.37 -14.86
C GLY A 342 -7.20 -11.90 -15.28
N MET A 343 -6.39 -11.02 -14.68
CA MET A 343 -6.40 -9.60 -15.04
C MET A 343 -5.85 -9.36 -16.45
N CYS A 344 -4.83 -10.10 -16.88
CA CYS A 344 -4.27 -9.99 -18.23
C CYS A 344 -5.30 -10.36 -19.31
N VAL A 345 -6.05 -11.44 -19.09
CA VAL A 345 -6.95 -12.02 -20.10
C VAL A 345 -8.24 -11.21 -20.28
N ILE A 346 -8.80 -10.67 -19.19
CA ILE A 346 -10.04 -9.88 -19.22
C ILE A 346 -9.83 -8.44 -18.74
N ALA A 347 -8.66 -7.84 -19.00
CA ALA A 347 -8.31 -6.49 -18.59
C ALA A 347 -9.31 -5.42 -19.07
N THR A 348 -9.61 -5.42 -20.37
CA THR A 348 -10.56 -4.48 -20.99
C THR A 348 -11.98 -4.63 -20.45
N PRO A 349 -12.54 -5.86 -20.35
CA PRO A 349 -13.83 -6.08 -19.69
C PRO A 349 -13.90 -5.59 -18.24
N ILE A 350 -12.86 -5.90 -17.44
CA ILE A 350 -12.75 -5.45 -16.05
C ILE A 350 -12.76 -3.92 -16.00
N SER A 351 -11.98 -3.28 -16.86
CA SER A 351 -11.91 -1.82 -16.90
C SER A 351 -13.24 -1.17 -17.28
N ALA A 352 -13.87 -1.66 -18.33
CA ALA A 352 -15.18 -1.20 -18.75
C ALA A 352 -16.24 -1.40 -17.66
N MET A 353 -16.18 -2.50 -16.89
CA MET A 353 -17.09 -2.78 -15.80
C MET A 353 -16.88 -1.84 -14.59
N LEU A 354 -15.64 -1.69 -14.16
CA LEU A 354 -15.31 -0.96 -12.92
C LEU A 354 -15.25 0.55 -13.14
N TYR A 355 -14.57 0.97 -14.20
CA TYR A 355 -14.24 2.37 -14.47
C TYR A 355 -15.04 3.00 -15.60
N ALA A 356 -15.85 2.22 -16.34
CA ALA A 356 -16.52 2.69 -17.55
C ALA A 356 -15.56 3.28 -18.60
N THR A 357 -14.28 2.85 -18.61
CA THR A 357 -13.22 3.33 -19.51
C THR A 357 -12.45 2.17 -20.13
N PRO A 358 -12.98 1.56 -21.21
CA PRO A 358 -12.35 0.42 -21.88
C PRO A 358 -10.90 0.67 -22.33
N ASP A 359 -10.56 1.91 -22.67
CA ASP A 359 -9.24 2.31 -23.20
C ASP A 359 -8.09 2.13 -22.20
N SER A 360 -8.38 2.01 -20.90
CA SER A 360 -7.34 1.68 -19.90
C SER A 360 -7.04 0.18 -19.84
N GLY A 361 -7.83 -0.67 -20.52
CA GLY A 361 -7.67 -2.12 -20.59
C GLY A 361 -6.27 -2.60 -21.01
N PRO A 362 -5.71 -2.12 -22.12
CA PRO A 362 -4.34 -2.48 -22.53
C PRO A 362 -3.28 -2.15 -21.48
N CYS A 363 -3.41 -0.99 -20.83
CA CYS A 363 -2.50 -0.58 -19.75
C CYS A 363 -2.61 -1.52 -18.54
N ILE A 364 -3.84 -1.92 -18.17
CA ILE A 364 -4.10 -2.90 -17.11
C ILE A 364 -3.52 -4.27 -17.47
N ALA A 365 -3.67 -4.72 -18.72
CA ALA A 365 -3.13 -5.99 -19.19
C ALA A 365 -1.60 -6.03 -19.05
N VAL A 366 -0.89 -4.99 -19.50
CA VAL A 366 0.57 -4.89 -19.33
C VAL A 366 0.94 -4.81 -17.85
N MET A 367 0.30 -3.94 -17.07
CA MET A 367 0.58 -3.80 -15.64
C MET A 367 0.31 -5.07 -14.82
N SER A 368 -0.55 -5.97 -15.30
CA SER A 368 -0.89 -7.21 -14.59
C SER A 368 0.32 -8.11 -14.35
N PHE A 369 1.34 -8.10 -15.23
CA PHE A 369 2.61 -8.80 -15.02
C PHE A 369 3.29 -8.38 -13.71
N GLY A 370 3.11 -7.10 -13.35
CA GLY A 370 3.57 -6.53 -12.09
C GLY A 370 2.95 -7.20 -10.85
N ILE A 371 1.77 -7.82 -10.92
CA ILE A 371 1.14 -8.46 -9.75
C ILE A 371 2.02 -9.59 -9.19
N PHE A 372 2.53 -10.45 -10.06
CA PHE A 372 3.45 -11.53 -9.66
C PHE A 372 4.77 -10.97 -9.13
N LEU A 373 5.40 -10.07 -9.90
CA LEU A 373 6.69 -9.49 -9.56
C LEU A 373 6.65 -8.71 -8.24
N LEU A 374 5.61 -7.89 -8.05
CA LEU A 374 5.37 -7.12 -6.83
C LEU A 374 5.12 -8.04 -5.62
N GLY A 375 4.39 -9.15 -5.82
CA GLY A 375 4.20 -10.16 -4.76
C GLY A 375 5.52 -10.77 -4.27
N VAL A 376 6.37 -11.21 -5.21
CA VAL A 376 7.71 -11.74 -4.91
C VAL A 376 8.57 -10.67 -4.23
N GLN A 377 8.57 -9.44 -4.77
CA GLN A 377 9.30 -8.30 -4.21
C GLN A 377 8.87 -7.99 -2.77
N GLN A 378 7.58 -7.98 -2.46
CA GLN A 378 7.07 -7.70 -1.11
C GLN A 378 7.44 -8.80 -0.11
N VAL A 379 7.24 -10.07 -0.44
CA VAL A 379 7.57 -11.20 0.46
C VAL A 379 9.07 -11.23 0.75
N THR A 380 9.90 -11.16 -0.28
CA THR A 380 11.36 -11.17 -0.11
C THR A 380 11.87 -9.96 0.67
N THR A 381 11.28 -8.78 0.47
CA THR A 381 11.57 -7.57 1.26
C THR A 381 11.26 -7.81 2.73
N GLY A 382 10.08 -8.37 3.06
CA GLY A 382 9.69 -8.67 4.43
C GLY A 382 10.64 -9.67 5.12
N VAL A 383 11.11 -10.69 4.40
CA VAL A 383 12.09 -11.66 4.92
C VAL A 383 13.44 -11.01 5.19
N LEU A 384 13.99 -10.26 4.23
CA LEU A 384 15.27 -9.56 4.40
C LEU A 384 15.22 -8.53 5.55
N GLN A 385 14.12 -7.78 5.66
CA GLN A 385 13.89 -6.87 6.78
C GLN A 385 13.80 -7.64 8.11
N GLY A 386 13.09 -8.77 8.14
CA GLY A 386 13.02 -9.65 9.32
C GLY A 386 14.36 -10.25 9.72
N MET A 387 15.29 -10.44 8.77
CA MET A 387 16.67 -10.86 9.04
C MET A 387 17.57 -9.72 9.57
N GLY A 388 17.03 -8.52 9.77
CA GLY A 388 17.78 -7.34 10.17
C GLY A 388 18.58 -6.68 9.04
N ARG A 389 18.36 -7.10 7.78
CA ARG A 389 19.06 -6.58 6.58
C ARG A 389 18.23 -5.51 5.85
N THR A 390 17.69 -4.55 6.59
CA THR A 390 16.77 -3.51 6.06
C THR A 390 17.40 -2.60 5.00
N ALA A 391 18.72 -2.40 5.04
CA ALA A 391 19.45 -1.62 4.04
C ALA A 391 19.45 -2.27 2.65
N ILE A 392 19.37 -3.61 2.57
CA ILE A 392 19.47 -4.33 1.30
C ILE A 392 18.23 -4.10 0.42
N PRO A 393 16.99 -4.32 0.90
CA PRO A 393 15.80 -3.95 0.13
C PRO A 393 15.78 -2.47 -0.26
N PHE A 394 16.27 -1.57 0.60
CA PHE A 394 16.37 -0.15 0.27
C PHE A 394 17.28 0.10 -0.94
N ILE A 395 18.50 -0.45 -0.94
CA ILE A 395 19.44 -0.32 -2.06
C ILE A 395 18.87 -0.97 -3.32
N ASN A 396 18.19 -2.11 -3.19
CA ASN A 396 17.55 -2.78 -4.33
C ASN A 396 16.43 -1.94 -4.94
N MET A 397 15.64 -1.22 -4.13
CA MET A 397 14.64 -0.26 -4.61
C MET A 397 15.27 0.94 -5.31
N VAL A 398 16.43 1.43 -4.83
CA VAL A 398 17.17 2.51 -5.53
C VAL A 398 17.66 2.02 -6.89
N ALA A 399 18.23 0.81 -6.95
CA ALA A 399 18.70 0.21 -8.20
C ALA A 399 17.55 -0.03 -9.20
N SER A 400 16.41 -0.54 -8.73
CA SER A 400 15.25 -0.75 -9.59
C SER A 400 14.62 0.56 -10.07
N ALA A 401 14.56 1.58 -9.20
CA ALA A 401 14.13 2.92 -9.58
C ALA A 401 15.03 3.55 -10.65
N ALA A 402 16.35 3.32 -10.61
CA ALA A 402 17.26 3.78 -11.66
C ALA A 402 16.95 3.10 -13.01
N VAL A 403 16.70 1.79 -13.01
CA VAL A 403 16.27 1.06 -14.22
C VAL A 403 14.93 1.59 -14.73
N LYS A 404 13.99 1.86 -13.83
CA LYS A 404 12.69 2.47 -14.14
C LYS A 404 12.85 3.80 -14.83
N ILE A 405 13.70 4.71 -14.30
CA ILE A 405 13.95 6.02 -14.91
C ILE A 405 14.45 5.85 -16.34
N VAL A 406 15.45 4.98 -16.57
CA VAL A 406 16.02 4.75 -17.90
C VAL A 406 14.97 4.18 -18.87
N LEU A 407 14.21 3.18 -18.44
CA LEU A 407 13.18 2.56 -19.29
C LEU A 407 12.00 3.50 -19.56
N SER A 408 11.49 4.19 -18.54
CA SER A 408 10.42 5.18 -18.70
C SER A 408 10.85 6.32 -19.61
N TRP A 409 12.10 6.77 -19.53
CA TRP A 409 12.62 7.85 -20.36
C TRP A 409 12.75 7.47 -21.84
N ASN A 410 13.07 6.21 -22.15
CA ASN A 410 13.28 5.74 -23.53
C ASN A 410 12.01 5.14 -24.16
N LEU A 411 11.28 4.31 -23.42
CA LEU A 411 10.11 3.59 -23.97
C LEU A 411 8.87 4.48 -24.06
N THR A 412 8.68 5.40 -23.11
CA THR A 412 7.48 6.25 -23.08
C THR A 412 7.50 7.32 -24.19
N SER A 413 8.70 7.73 -24.64
CA SER A 413 8.86 8.68 -25.74
C SER A 413 8.56 8.09 -27.12
N LEU A 414 8.46 6.76 -27.25
CA LEU A 414 8.15 6.13 -28.52
C LEU A 414 6.64 6.22 -28.80
N PRO A 415 6.19 6.84 -29.92
CA PRO A 415 4.77 7.02 -30.22
C PRO A 415 3.97 5.70 -30.27
N SER A 416 4.61 4.61 -30.72
CA SER A 416 4.01 3.28 -30.77
C SER A 416 3.81 2.61 -29.41
N TRP A 417 4.59 2.99 -28.39
CA TRP A 417 4.51 2.39 -27.05
C TRP A 417 3.80 3.30 -26.05
N GLY A 418 4.04 4.61 -26.10
CA GLY A 418 3.38 5.62 -25.26
C GLY A 418 3.26 5.17 -23.80
N ILE A 419 2.02 5.10 -23.29
CA ILE A 419 1.74 4.72 -21.91
C ILE A 419 2.12 3.26 -21.58
N LEU A 420 2.09 2.37 -22.57
CA LEU A 420 2.48 0.96 -22.39
C LEU A 420 3.99 0.87 -22.11
N GLY A 421 4.79 1.79 -22.64
CA GLY A 421 6.21 1.92 -22.30
C GLY A 421 6.43 2.19 -20.80
N ALA A 422 5.66 3.12 -20.23
CA ALA A 422 5.70 3.41 -18.79
C ALA A 422 5.17 2.24 -17.93
N ALA A 423 4.14 1.52 -18.41
CA ALA A 423 3.64 0.30 -17.77
C ALA A 423 4.73 -0.79 -17.71
N TRP A 424 5.45 -1.02 -18.81
CA TRP A 424 6.58 -1.96 -18.86
C TRP A 424 7.76 -1.52 -17.97
N ALA A 425 8.06 -0.23 -17.93
CA ALA A 425 9.09 0.30 -17.03
C ALA A 425 8.74 0.05 -15.55
N THR A 426 7.46 0.16 -15.18
CA THR A 426 6.98 -0.16 -13.83
C THR A 426 7.05 -1.66 -13.53
N ASN A 427 6.74 -2.53 -14.50
CA ASN A 427 6.96 -3.97 -14.35
C ASN A 427 8.44 -4.31 -14.18
N ALA A 428 9.31 -3.63 -14.93
CA ALA A 428 10.76 -3.80 -14.81
C ALA A 428 11.29 -3.34 -13.44
N ASP A 429 10.75 -2.26 -12.88
CA ASP A 429 11.03 -1.83 -11.51
C ASP A 429 10.74 -2.96 -10.50
N PHE A 430 9.51 -3.50 -10.52
CA PHE A 430 9.15 -4.61 -9.65
C PHE A 430 9.99 -5.86 -9.91
N GLY A 431 10.29 -6.18 -11.17
CA GLY A 431 11.08 -7.33 -11.57
C GLY A 431 12.52 -7.26 -11.10
N VAL A 432 13.20 -6.13 -11.33
CA VAL A 432 14.59 -5.92 -10.88
C VAL A 432 14.67 -5.97 -9.36
N ALA A 433 13.75 -5.30 -8.66
CA ALA A 433 13.70 -5.35 -7.20
C ALA A 433 13.48 -6.79 -6.67
N ALA A 434 12.57 -7.54 -7.29
CA ALA A 434 12.32 -8.95 -6.94
C ALA A 434 13.55 -9.84 -7.18
N LEU A 435 14.21 -9.71 -8.33
CA LEU A 435 15.40 -10.48 -8.69
C LEU A 435 16.58 -10.19 -7.76
N LEU A 436 16.85 -8.91 -7.49
CA LEU A 436 17.90 -8.51 -6.55
C LEU A 436 17.61 -9.04 -5.14
N ASN A 437 16.36 -8.93 -4.68
CA ASN A 437 15.99 -9.50 -3.39
C ASN A 437 16.20 -11.02 -3.35
N LEU A 438 15.75 -11.76 -4.37
CA LEU A 438 15.97 -13.21 -4.48
C LEU A 438 17.45 -13.57 -4.50
N PHE A 439 18.29 -12.79 -5.20
CA PHE A 439 19.74 -12.97 -5.18
C PHE A 439 20.32 -12.83 -3.77
N PHE A 440 19.89 -11.83 -3.00
CA PHE A 440 20.34 -11.69 -1.61
C PHE A 440 19.80 -12.79 -0.69
N LEU A 441 18.55 -13.26 -0.89
CA LEU A 441 18.06 -14.43 -0.17
C LEU A 441 18.91 -15.68 -0.49
N TYR A 442 19.25 -15.89 -1.75
CA TYR A 442 20.16 -16.98 -2.14
C TYR A 442 21.53 -16.82 -1.44
N LYS A 443 22.09 -15.62 -1.43
CA LYS A 443 23.38 -15.34 -0.79
C LYS A 443 23.39 -15.59 0.73
N TYR A 444 22.31 -15.24 1.45
CA TYR A 444 22.30 -15.33 2.92
C TYR A 444 21.74 -16.63 3.49
N MET A 445 20.84 -17.30 2.76
CA MET A 445 20.14 -18.49 3.26
C MET A 445 20.04 -19.62 2.22
N ASN A 446 20.72 -19.49 1.08
CA ASN A 446 20.72 -20.47 -0.02
C ASN A 446 19.31 -20.84 -0.48
N TYR A 447 18.37 -19.90 -0.35
CA TYR A 447 16.98 -20.11 -0.70
C TYR A 447 16.79 -20.12 -2.21
N LYS A 448 16.14 -21.16 -2.73
CA LYS A 448 15.73 -21.28 -4.11
C LYS A 448 14.22 -21.44 -4.15
N MET A 449 13.56 -20.63 -4.97
CA MET A 449 12.13 -20.75 -5.17
C MET A 449 11.81 -22.11 -5.82
N ASP A 450 10.79 -22.80 -5.30
CA ASP A 450 10.34 -24.08 -5.84
C ASP A 450 9.72 -23.90 -7.23
N MET A 451 10.54 -24.15 -8.26
CA MET A 451 10.15 -23.99 -9.67
C MET A 451 9.06 -24.98 -10.09
N ILE A 452 9.00 -26.17 -9.48
CA ILE A 452 7.98 -27.18 -9.79
C ILE A 452 6.62 -26.67 -9.30
N HIS A 453 6.58 -26.18 -8.06
CA HIS A 453 5.36 -25.59 -7.52
C HIS A 453 4.90 -24.35 -8.30
N LEU A 454 5.84 -23.48 -8.68
CA LEU A 454 5.54 -22.34 -9.53
C LEU A 454 4.97 -22.78 -10.89
N ALA A 455 5.56 -23.78 -11.54
CA ALA A 455 5.09 -24.30 -12.82
C ALA A 455 3.67 -24.89 -12.71
N LYS A 456 3.37 -25.65 -11.65
CA LYS A 456 2.03 -26.18 -11.38
C LYS A 456 0.99 -25.07 -11.22
N ILE A 457 1.30 -24.04 -10.43
CA ILE A 457 0.42 -22.88 -10.24
C ILE A 457 0.23 -22.14 -11.55
N SER A 458 1.31 -21.91 -12.30
CA SER A 458 1.26 -21.23 -13.60
C SER A 458 0.35 -21.98 -14.57
N ALA A 459 0.48 -23.30 -14.66
CA ALA A 459 -0.39 -24.14 -15.47
C ALA A 459 -1.86 -24.06 -15.03
N ALA A 460 -2.13 -24.15 -13.73
CA ALA A 460 -3.48 -23.98 -13.17
C ALA A 460 -4.07 -22.59 -13.48
N SER A 461 -3.27 -21.52 -13.38
CA SER A 461 -3.67 -20.16 -13.72
C SER A 461 -3.92 -19.98 -15.21
N LEU A 462 -3.15 -20.64 -16.09
CA LEU A 462 -3.39 -20.61 -17.54
C LEU A 462 -4.68 -21.34 -17.93
N ILE A 463 -4.96 -22.50 -17.34
CA ILE A 463 -6.23 -23.23 -17.53
C ILE A 463 -7.42 -22.37 -17.09
N MET A 464 -7.27 -21.70 -15.95
CA MET A 464 -8.24 -20.71 -15.48
C MET A 464 -8.40 -19.58 -16.50
N GLY A 465 -7.30 -18.98 -16.97
CA GLY A 465 -7.32 -17.89 -17.95
C GLY A 465 -8.05 -18.26 -19.24
N ALA A 466 -7.77 -19.43 -19.80
CA ALA A 466 -8.47 -19.93 -20.99
C ALA A 466 -9.97 -20.10 -20.74
N SER A 467 -10.35 -20.62 -19.55
CA SER A 467 -11.74 -20.81 -19.16
C SER A 467 -12.47 -19.47 -18.99
N VAL A 468 -11.83 -18.50 -18.33
CA VAL A 468 -12.34 -17.13 -18.14
C VAL A 468 -12.57 -16.45 -19.49
N TYR A 469 -11.61 -16.57 -20.41
CA TYR A 469 -11.76 -16.01 -21.76
C TYR A 469 -12.94 -16.62 -22.51
N GLY A 470 -13.03 -17.96 -22.53
CA GLY A 470 -14.10 -18.68 -23.22
C GLY A 470 -15.49 -18.34 -22.67
N VAL A 471 -15.64 -18.32 -21.34
CA VAL A 471 -16.90 -17.96 -20.68
C VAL A 471 -17.28 -16.52 -20.94
N TYR A 472 -16.31 -15.59 -20.89
CA TYR A 472 -16.58 -14.20 -21.20
C TYR A 472 -17.13 -14.05 -22.63
N GLN A 473 -16.46 -14.62 -23.63
CA GLN A 473 -16.88 -14.52 -25.03
C GLN A 473 -18.27 -15.13 -25.26
N LEU A 474 -18.51 -16.32 -24.71
CA LEU A 474 -19.80 -17.02 -24.84
C LEU A 474 -20.93 -16.23 -24.16
N THR A 475 -20.70 -15.77 -22.93
CA THR A 475 -21.69 -15.01 -22.17
C THR A 475 -21.97 -13.65 -22.79
N PHE A 476 -20.93 -12.97 -23.29
CA PHE A 476 -21.07 -11.69 -23.97
C PHE A 476 -21.85 -11.83 -25.28
N SER A 477 -21.61 -12.90 -26.04
CA SER A 477 -22.34 -13.16 -27.29
C SER A 477 -23.85 -13.43 -27.08
N ILE A 478 -24.22 -14.04 -25.95
CA ILE A 478 -25.62 -14.36 -25.63
C ILE A 478 -26.34 -13.17 -24.98
N LEU A 479 -25.74 -12.59 -23.92
CA LEU A 479 -26.41 -11.59 -23.07
C LEU A 479 -26.15 -10.14 -23.49
N LYS A 480 -25.14 -9.90 -24.34
CA LYS A 480 -24.67 -8.56 -24.79
C LYS A 480 -24.30 -7.57 -23.66
N GLY A 481 -24.31 -7.99 -22.40
CA GLY A 481 -23.99 -7.17 -21.23
C GLY A 481 -22.58 -7.45 -20.71
N ASN A 482 -21.68 -6.46 -20.80
CA ASN A 482 -20.27 -6.60 -20.36
C ASN A 482 -20.15 -6.92 -18.86
N THR A 483 -20.94 -6.29 -18.00
CA THR A 483 -20.86 -6.47 -16.53
C THR A 483 -21.19 -7.90 -16.11
N ILE A 484 -22.30 -8.46 -16.63
CA ILE A 484 -22.74 -9.81 -16.29
C ILE A 484 -21.74 -10.84 -16.84
N ALA A 485 -21.28 -10.65 -18.08
CA ALA A 485 -20.25 -11.50 -18.68
C ALA A 485 -18.94 -11.50 -17.88
N THR A 486 -18.50 -10.33 -17.42
CA THR A 486 -17.28 -10.20 -16.61
C THR A 486 -17.44 -10.84 -15.23
N LEU A 487 -18.57 -10.64 -14.55
CA LEU A 487 -18.84 -11.26 -13.25
C LEU A 487 -18.90 -12.78 -13.33
N LEU A 488 -19.61 -13.33 -14.34
CA LEU A 488 -19.67 -14.77 -14.56
C LEU A 488 -18.30 -15.34 -14.90
N ALA A 489 -17.51 -14.66 -15.73
CA ALA A 489 -16.15 -15.07 -16.05
C ALA A 489 -15.25 -15.10 -14.78
N ILE A 490 -15.35 -14.10 -13.89
CA ILE A 490 -14.62 -14.08 -12.62
C ILE A 490 -15.05 -15.23 -11.70
N LEU A 491 -16.37 -15.47 -11.56
CA LEU A 491 -16.90 -16.57 -10.75
C LEU A 491 -16.45 -17.94 -11.27
N THR A 492 -16.49 -18.15 -12.58
CA THR A 492 -15.98 -19.38 -13.20
C THR A 492 -14.47 -19.49 -13.03
N GLY A 493 -13.72 -18.40 -13.17
CA GLY A 493 -12.28 -18.37 -12.91
C GLY A 493 -11.95 -18.84 -11.49
N MET A 494 -12.65 -18.32 -10.48
CA MET A 494 -12.46 -18.77 -9.09
C MET A 494 -12.74 -20.26 -8.91
N ALA A 495 -13.83 -20.77 -9.50
CA ALA A 495 -14.18 -22.19 -9.43
C ALA A 495 -13.16 -23.10 -10.14
N VAL A 496 -12.78 -22.74 -11.38
CA VAL A 496 -11.82 -23.50 -12.19
C VAL A 496 -10.44 -23.49 -11.56
N TYR A 497 -9.99 -22.34 -11.05
CA TYR A 497 -8.70 -22.25 -10.37
C TYR A 497 -8.69 -23.07 -9.07
N GLY A 498 -9.75 -22.98 -8.26
CA GLY A 498 -9.92 -23.81 -7.08
C GLY A 498 -9.84 -25.30 -7.39
N ALA A 499 -10.54 -25.76 -8.43
CA ALA A 499 -10.47 -27.16 -8.88
C ALA A 499 -9.08 -27.53 -9.44
N ALA A 500 -8.50 -26.68 -10.30
CA ALA A 500 -7.21 -26.94 -10.94
C ALA A 500 -6.06 -27.03 -9.94
N ILE A 501 -6.07 -26.20 -8.89
CA ILE A 501 -5.07 -26.28 -7.82
C ILE A 501 -5.18 -27.60 -7.04
N ILE A 502 -6.40 -28.02 -6.73
CA ILE A 502 -6.64 -29.30 -6.02
C ILE A 502 -6.16 -30.46 -6.89
N LEU A 503 -6.50 -30.47 -8.18
CA LEU A 503 -6.10 -31.50 -9.14
C LEU A 503 -4.58 -31.55 -9.35
N THR A 504 -3.93 -30.40 -9.46
CA THR A 504 -2.46 -30.31 -9.63
C THR A 504 -1.68 -30.62 -8.36
N HIS A 505 -2.37 -30.78 -7.21
CA HIS A 505 -1.77 -30.93 -5.88
C HIS A 505 -0.71 -29.85 -5.64
N ALA A 506 -1.00 -28.63 -6.12
CA ALA A 506 -0.06 -27.53 -5.97
C ALA A 506 -0.02 -27.08 -4.51
N ILE A 507 -1.15 -27.17 -3.80
CA ILE A 507 -1.25 -26.84 -2.38
C ILE A 507 -0.90 -28.06 -1.54
N ARG A 508 0.12 -27.93 -0.66
CA ARG A 508 0.38 -28.93 0.38
C ARG A 508 -0.56 -28.68 1.56
N ALA A 509 -0.93 -29.74 2.28
CA ALA A 509 -1.76 -29.62 3.48
C ALA A 509 -1.17 -28.66 4.53
N GLU A 510 0.16 -28.53 4.58
CA GLU A 510 0.89 -27.58 5.44
C GLU A 510 0.66 -26.11 5.07
N ASP A 511 0.44 -25.79 3.79
CA ASP A 511 0.21 -24.42 3.31
C ASP A 511 -1.17 -23.90 3.76
N VAL A 512 -2.15 -24.80 3.88
CA VAL A 512 -3.55 -24.47 4.21
C VAL A 512 -3.83 -24.56 5.69
N LYS A 513 -3.12 -25.44 6.43
CA LYS A 513 -3.31 -25.64 7.88
C LYS A 513 -3.16 -24.35 8.69
N ASN A 514 -2.41 -23.37 8.17
CA ASN A 514 -2.14 -22.10 8.82
C ASN A 514 -3.14 -20.97 8.44
N ILE A 515 -4.09 -21.22 7.54
CA ILE A 515 -5.12 -20.23 7.16
C ILE A 515 -6.24 -20.24 8.22
N PRO A 516 -6.49 -19.14 8.95
CA PRO A 516 -7.51 -19.11 10.00
C PRO A 516 -8.92 -19.37 9.44
N ARG A 517 -9.72 -20.15 10.20
CA ARG A 517 -11.11 -20.61 9.92
C ARG A 517 -11.35 -21.58 8.74
N ILE A 518 -10.61 -21.49 7.65
CA ILE A 518 -10.80 -22.38 6.47
C ILE A 518 -9.74 -23.50 6.43
N GLY A 519 -8.62 -23.30 7.14
CA GLY A 519 -7.42 -24.13 7.03
C GLY A 519 -7.58 -25.59 7.46
N SER A 520 -8.34 -25.87 8.51
CA SER A 520 -8.55 -27.24 8.99
C SER A 520 -9.45 -28.06 8.06
N GLY A 521 -10.51 -27.45 7.53
CA GLY A 521 -11.44 -28.09 6.60
C GLY A 521 -10.83 -28.34 5.22
N ALA A 522 -10.14 -27.34 4.67
CA ALA A 522 -9.47 -27.47 3.38
C ALA A 522 -8.23 -28.39 3.45
N ALA A 523 -7.46 -28.38 4.55
CA ALA A 523 -6.37 -29.35 4.75
C ALA A 523 -6.89 -30.80 4.92
N ALA A 524 -8.04 -30.99 5.56
CA ALA A 524 -8.66 -32.32 5.67
C ALA A 524 -9.17 -32.84 4.32
N LEU A 525 -9.68 -31.97 3.46
CA LEU A 525 -10.11 -32.32 2.10
C LEU A 525 -8.91 -32.69 1.20
N ILE A 526 -7.82 -31.94 1.30
CA ILE A 526 -6.57 -32.20 0.56
C ILE A 526 -5.93 -33.52 1.03
N ASN A 527 -5.83 -33.75 2.35
CA ASN A 527 -5.31 -35.01 2.89
C ASN A 527 -6.16 -36.23 2.48
N LYS A 528 -7.49 -36.08 2.40
CA LYS A 528 -8.36 -37.16 1.91
C LYS A 528 -8.10 -37.47 0.43
N LEU A 529 -7.82 -36.47 -0.40
CA LEU A 529 -7.56 -36.66 -1.83
C LEU A 529 -6.16 -37.25 -2.10
N ASP A 530 -5.15 -36.86 -1.32
CA ASP A 530 -3.80 -37.47 -1.37
C ASP A 530 -3.86 -38.97 -0.95
N LEU A 531 -4.61 -39.30 0.11
CA LEU A 531 -4.76 -40.68 0.61
C LEU A 531 -5.45 -41.63 -0.38
N PHE A 532 -6.24 -41.13 -1.33
CA PHE A 532 -6.91 -41.99 -2.33
C PHE A 532 -5.97 -42.44 -3.45
N LYS A 533 -4.78 -41.86 -3.58
CA LYS A 533 -3.79 -42.26 -4.60
C LYS A 533 -2.73 -43.21 -4.08
N ASP A 534 -2.35 -43.13 -2.79
CA ASP A 534 -1.44 -44.10 -2.15
C ASP A 534 -2.05 -45.52 -2.02
N LYS A 535 -3.36 -45.68 -2.23
CA LYS A 535 -4.02 -47.00 -2.33
C LYS A 535 -4.12 -47.55 -3.77
N LYS A 536 -3.59 -46.85 -4.77
CA LYS A 536 -3.54 -47.28 -6.18
C LYS A 536 -2.11 -47.25 -6.77
N GLY A 537 -1.09 -47.33 -5.91
CA GLY A 537 0.30 -47.59 -6.29
C GLY A 537 0.61 -49.07 -6.24
#